data_AF-A0A1J9NZQ8-F1
#
_entry.id   AF-A0A1J9NZQ8-F1
#
_cell.length_a   1.000
_cell.length_b   1.000
_cell.length_c   1.000
_cell.angle_alpha   90.00
_cell.angle_beta   90.00
_cell.angle_gamma   90.00
#
_symmetry.space_group_name_H-M   'P 1'
#
loop_
_entity.id
_entity.type
_entity.pdbx_description
1 polymer ?
#
loop_
_entity_poly.entity_id
_entity_poly.type
_entity_poly.pdbx_seq_one_letter_code
_entity_poly.pdbx_strand_id
1 'polypeptide(L)'
;MDMLCSMSRSIDPRRPWKLTTQESRSINDLPRIKILQANMVALKDIRDKAAAEHYEIWDDRLREAQRHLLNEKQRAKSQLKRHKLDKYNREQPVIDSERQLSGKVVDEEVKSALERTEYMSPEQLQLIDAILTLPGRSWEAEQQRRINAINKVTMYCGVEEGSLCFRSPAQPRPTIRAPISVEQPLIQPPELPVQQAIRKVMKEKRPKICFLCLQNSKLPVPQRIHSFKRPGELTKHFERKHLRKFQRLTCKHCHIAIDTLADLLNHAEFSHGTVTRNPKYRKLCGRLY
;
A
#
# COMPACT_ATOMS: atom_id res chain seq x y z
N MET A 1 -24.15 -2.07 -1.29
CA MET A 1 -24.19 -3.26 -0.42
C MET A 1 -22.83 -3.98 -0.32
N ASP A 2 -21.69 -3.34 -0.64
CA ASP A 2 -20.38 -4.07 -0.70
C ASP A 2 -19.56 -4.10 0.60
N MET A 3 -19.96 -3.36 1.65
CA MET A 3 -19.15 -3.27 2.88
C MET A 3 -19.32 -4.47 3.82
N LEU A 4 -20.50 -5.10 3.87
CA LEU A 4 -20.75 -6.24 4.78
C LEU A 4 -20.01 -7.52 4.36
N CYS A 5 -19.62 -7.65 3.09
CA CYS A 5 -18.83 -8.79 2.61
C CYS A 5 -17.34 -8.72 2.98
N SER A 6 -16.83 -7.57 3.47
CA SER A 6 -15.40 -7.39 3.76
C SER A 6 -14.99 -7.99 5.11
N MET A 7 -15.84 -7.90 6.13
CA MET A 7 -15.46 -8.28 7.50
C MET A 7 -15.31 -9.80 7.65
N SER A 8 -16.30 -10.58 7.22
CA SER A 8 -16.26 -12.05 7.29
C SER A 8 -15.05 -12.62 6.54
N ARG A 9 -14.70 -12.01 5.40
CA ARG A 9 -13.53 -12.37 4.59
C ARG A 9 -12.18 -12.09 5.26
N SER A 10 -12.14 -11.31 6.33
CA SER A 10 -10.89 -11.03 7.07
C SER A 10 -10.75 -11.85 8.35
N ILE A 11 -11.81 -12.54 8.77
CA ILE A 11 -11.89 -13.22 10.05
C ILE A 11 -11.90 -14.73 9.89
N ASP A 12 -12.45 -15.28 8.79
CA ASP A 12 -12.48 -16.74 8.59
C ASP A 12 -11.06 -17.34 8.54
N PRO A 13 -10.65 -18.14 9.55
CA PRO A 13 -9.31 -18.72 9.62
C PRO A 13 -8.95 -19.59 8.41
N ARG A 14 -9.95 -20.12 7.68
CA ARG A 14 -9.78 -21.03 6.54
C ARG A 14 -9.39 -20.31 5.27
N ARG A 15 -9.57 -19.00 5.22
CA ARG A 15 -9.29 -18.24 4.01
C ARG A 15 -7.78 -18.21 3.73
N PRO A 16 -7.33 -18.60 2.53
CA PRO A 16 -5.90 -18.64 2.23
C PRO A 16 -5.31 -17.24 2.05
N TRP A 17 -4.63 -16.73 3.08
CA TRP A 17 -3.95 -15.42 3.06
C TRP A 17 -2.53 -15.48 2.49
N LYS A 18 -1.86 -16.61 2.69
CA LYS A 18 -0.45 -16.85 2.39
C LYS A 18 -0.30 -18.24 1.78
N LEU A 19 0.77 -18.43 1.02
CA LEU A 19 1.20 -19.75 0.60
C LEU A 19 1.88 -20.43 1.78
N THR A 20 1.71 -21.74 1.90
CA THR A 20 2.48 -22.52 2.88
C THR A 20 3.96 -22.54 2.49
N THR A 21 4.82 -22.93 3.43
CA THR A 21 6.25 -23.11 3.15
C THR A 21 6.47 -24.15 2.05
N GLN A 22 5.71 -25.25 2.06
CA GLN A 22 5.79 -26.30 1.05
C GLN A 22 5.35 -25.80 -0.33
N GLU A 23 4.25 -25.05 -0.41
CA GLU A 23 3.77 -24.44 -1.66
C GLU A 23 4.75 -23.39 -2.21
N SER A 24 5.38 -22.64 -1.30
CA SER A 24 6.40 -21.69 -1.71
C SER A 24 7.66 -22.38 -2.25
N ARG A 25 7.97 -23.58 -1.76
CA ARG A 25 9.10 -24.40 -2.23
C ARG A 25 8.81 -25.05 -3.58
N SER A 26 7.61 -25.59 -3.78
CA SER A 26 7.23 -26.26 -5.04
C SER A 26 7.28 -25.34 -6.26
N ILE A 27 7.21 -24.03 -6.07
CA ILE A 27 7.40 -23.04 -7.14
C ILE A 27 8.80 -23.15 -7.77
N ASN A 28 9.81 -23.55 -7.01
CA ASN A 28 11.15 -23.78 -7.58
C ASN A 28 11.18 -24.98 -8.53
N ASP A 29 10.21 -25.89 -8.42
CA ASP A 29 10.14 -27.07 -9.28
C ASP A 29 9.52 -26.81 -10.65
N LEU A 30 8.95 -25.61 -10.86
CA LEU A 30 8.33 -25.24 -12.13
C LEU A 30 9.37 -25.24 -13.26
N PRO A 31 9.06 -25.86 -14.43
CA PRO A 31 10.01 -26.00 -15.53
C PRO A 31 10.67 -24.68 -15.94
N ARG A 32 9.86 -23.61 -16.06
CA ARG A 32 10.36 -22.28 -16.44
C ARG A 32 11.34 -21.70 -15.42
N ILE A 33 11.12 -21.95 -14.12
CA ILE A 33 11.99 -21.47 -13.05
C ILE A 33 13.29 -22.27 -13.02
N LYS A 34 13.24 -23.60 -13.23
CA LYS A 34 14.45 -24.43 -13.36
C LYS A 34 15.33 -23.99 -14.52
N ILE A 35 14.74 -23.69 -15.68
CA ILE A 35 15.48 -23.16 -16.85
C ILE A 35 16.15 -21.83 -16.50
N LEU A 36 15.44 -20.90 -15.87
CA LEU A 36 16.00 -19.61 -15.47
C LEU A 36 17.11 -19.75 -14.41
N GLN A 37 16.99 -20.71 -13.49
CA GLN A 37 18.05 -21.02 -12.53
C GLN A 37 19.29 -21.58 -13.21
N ALA A 38 19.13 -22.52 -14.16
CA ALA A 38 20.25 -23.05 -14.93
C ALA A 38 20.96 -21.95 -15.74
N ASN A 39 20.20 -21.07 -16.39
CA ASN A 39 20.75 -19.94 -17.13
C ASN A 39 21.55 -18.99 -16.22
N MET A 40 21.07 -18.75 -14.99
CA MET A 40 21.81 -17.95 -14.00
C MET A 40 23.15 -18.58 -13.63
N VAL A 41 23.18 -19.90 -13.41
CA VAL A 41 24.42 -20.62 -13.09
C VAL A 41 25.40 -20.54 -14.26
N ALA A 42 24.93 -20.80 -15.48
CA ALA A 42 25.77 -20.70 -16.68
C ALA A 42 26.33 -19.28 -16.89
N LEU A 43 25.51 -18.23 -16.71
CA LEU A 43 25.97 -16.85 -16.83
C LEU A 43 26.97 -16.46 -15.75
N LYS A 44 26.81 -16.99 -14.53
CA LYS A 44 27.77 -16.79 -13.45
C LYS A 44 29.12 -17.41 -13.80
N ASP A 45 29.11 -18.65 -14.30
CA ASP A 45 30.34 -19.34 -14.72
C ASP A 45 31.05 -18.63 -15.88
N ILE A 46 30.29 -18.08 -16.85
CA ILE A 46 30.84 -17.30 -17.95
C ILE A 46 31.47 -16.00 -17.44
N ARG A 47 30.76 -15.27 -16.57
CA ARG A 47 31.26 -14.02 -15.97
C ARG A 47 32.56 -14.27 -15.19
N ASP A 48 32.60 -15.34 -14.41
CA ASP A 48 33.77 -15.67 -13.57
C ASP A 48 34.99 -16.08 -14.42
N LYS A 49 34.78 -16.52 -15.67
CA LYS A 49 35.83 -16.84 -16.65
C LYS A 49 36.11 -15.72 -17.66
N ALA A 50 35.36 -14.63 -17.63
CA ALA A 50 35.46 -13.57 -18.62
C ALA A 50 36.74 -12.74 -18.43
N ALA A 51 37.32 -12.28 -19.54
CA ALA A 51 38.37 -11.27 -19.51
C ALA A 51 37.83 -9.95 -18.92
N ALA A 52 38.72 -9.15 -18.32
CA ALA A 52 38.34 -7.91 -17.62
C ALA A 52 37.56 -6.94 -18.52
N GLU A 53 37.88 -6.88 -19.81
CA GLU A 53 37.21 -6.06 -20.83
C GLU A 53 35.73 -6.40 -21.06
N HIS A 54 35.31 -7.64 -20.77
CA HIS A 54 33.94 -8.11 -20.97
C HIS A 54 33.19 -8.36 -19.65
N TYR A 55 33.84 -8.13 -18.51
CA TYR A 55 33.26 -8.38 -17.19
C TYR A 55 31.95 -7.62 -16.98
N GLU A 56 31.92 -6.32 -17.28
CA GLU A 56 30.73 -5.47 -17.08
C GLU A 56 29.52 -5.96 -17.89
N ILE A 57 29.74 -6.41 -19.13
CA ILE A 57 28.69 -6.93 -20.02
C ILE A 57 28.07 -8.19 -19.42
N TRP A 58 28.91 -9.12 -18.94
CA TRP A 58 28.43 -10.36 -18.34
C TRP A 58 27.78 -10.14 -16.97
N ASP A 59 28.27 -9.17 -16.20
CA ASP A 59 27.69 -8.78 -14.92
C ASP A 59 26.30 -8.13 -15.09
N ASP A 60 26.12 -7.31 -16.13
CA ASP A 60 24.79 -6.80 -16.53
C ASP A 60 23.83 -7.92 -16.95
N ARG A 61 24.30 -8.86 -17.78
CA ARG A 61 23.49 -10.03 -18.18
C ARG A 61 23.10 -10.89 -16.98
N LEU A 62 24.00 -11.08 -16.02
CA LEU A 62 23.73 -11.81 -14.79
C LEU A 62 22.70 -11.08 -13.93
N ARG A 63 22.82 -9.75 -13.78
CA ARG A 63 21.82 -8.91 -13.09
C ARG A 63 20.44 -9.04 -13.73
N GLU A 64 20.36 -9.00 -15.05
CA GLU A 64 19.10 -9.12 -15.77
C GLU A 64 18.50 -10.52 -15.59
N ALA A 65 19.29 -11.58 -15.73
CA ALA A 65 18.86 -12.95 -15.50
C ALA A 65 18.34 -13.17 -14.07
N GLN A 66 19.02 -12.58 -13.07
CA GLN A 66 18.57 -12.59 -11.68
C GLN A 66 17.22 -11.89 -11.52
N ARG A 67 17.03 -10.74 -12.15
CA ARG A 67 15.76 -10.01 -12.13
C ARG A 67 14.63 -10.83 -12.76
N HIS A 68 14.88 -11.44 -13.92
CA HIS A 68 13.92 -12.33 -14.57
C HIS A 68 13.52 -13.50 -13.68
N LEU A 69 14.50 -14.16 -13.04
CA LEU A 69 14.22 -15.27 -12.13
C LEU A 69 13.34 -14.83 -10.95
N LEU A 70 13.68 -13.72 -10.30
CA LEU A 70 12.92 -13.19 -9.17
C LEU A 70 11.50 -12.79 -9.57
N ASN A 71 11.35 -12.14 -10.73
CA ASN A 71 10.05 -11.74 -11.26
C ASN A 71 9.18 -12.95 -11.60
N GLU A 72 9.74 -13.99 -12.22
CA GLU A 72 8.98 -15.22 -12.53
C GLU A 72 8.60 -16.00 -11.27
N LYS A 73 9.50 -16.10 -10.27
CA LYS A 73 9.14 -16.67 -8.97
C LYS A 73 8.01 -15.90 -8.31
N GLN A 74 8.05 -14.56 -8.36
CA GLN A 74 6.99 -13.74 -7.80
C GLN A 74 5.67 -13.90 -8.56
N ARG A 75 5.72 -13.95 -9.90
CA ARG A 75 4.55 -14.19 -10.76
C ARG A 75 3.89 -15.53 -10.43
N ALA A 76 4.68 -16.60 -10.35
CA ALA A 76 4.21 -17.93 -10.00
C ALA A 76 3.56 -17.94 -8.60
N LYS A 77 4.17 -17.28 -7.60
CA LYS A 77 3.56 -17.11 -6.27
C LYS A 77 2.22 -16.39 -6.33
N SER A 78 2.15 -15.27 -7.05
CA SER A 78 0.92 -14.50 -7.22
C SER A 78 -0.16 -15.27 -7.96
N GLN A 79 0.20 -16.12 -8.93
CA GLN A 79 -0.74 -16.96 -9.65
C GLN A 79 -1.27 -18.09 -8.76
N LEU A 80 -0.41 -18.79 -8.04
CA LEU A 80 -0.82 -19.85 -7.11
C LEU A 80 -1.72 -19.30 -6.01
N LYS A 81 -1.38 -18.14 -5.44
CA LYS A 81 -2.22 -17.47 -4.44
C LYS A 81 -3.60 -17.12 -5.01
N ARG A 82 -3.66 -16.60 -6.25
CA ARG A 82 -4.93 -16.30 -6.92
C ARG A 82 -5.76 -17.55 -7.14
N HIS A 83 -5.16 -18.63 -7.64
CA HIS A 83 -5.85 -19.90 -7.84
C HIS A 83 -6.42 -20.46 -6.53
N LYS A 84 -5.65 -20.46 -5.45
CA LYS A 84 -6.13 -20.90 -4.13
C LYS A 84 -7.30 -20.05 -3.62
N LEU A 85 -7.20 -18.74 -3.77
CA LEU A 85 -8.25 -17.83 -3.33
C LEU A 85 -9.52 -17.99 -4.18
N ASP A 86 -9.37 -18.18 -5.50
CA ASP A 86 -10.49 -18.43 -6.40
C ASP A 86 -11.19 -19.75 -6.07
N LYS A 87 -10.42 -20.83 -5.87
CA LYS A 87 -10.95 -22.12 -5.40
C LYS A 87 -11.73 -21.98 -4.10
N TYR A 88 -11.15 -21.31 -3.10
CA TYR A 88 -11.82 -21.02 -1.83
C TYR A 88 -13.13 -20.23 -2.05
N ASN A 89 -13.11 -19.18 -2.87
CA ASN A 89 -14.29 -18.34 -3.12
C ASN A 89 -15.43 -19.11 -3.81
N ARG A 90 -15.11 -20.14 -4.59
CA ARG A 90 -16.10 -20.99 -5.27
C ARG A 90 -16.64 -22.08 -4.36
N GLU A 91 -15.75 -22.73 -3.60
CA GLU A 91 -16.09 -23.94 -2.85
C GLU A 91 -16.62 -23.64 -1.43
N GLN A 92 -16.05 -22.65 -0.72
CA GLN A 92 -16.47 -22.41 0.66
C GLN A 92 -17.93 -22.00 0.83
N PRO A 93 -18.51 -21.15 -0.04
CA PRO A 93 -19.94 -20.85 0.08
C PRO A 93 -20.84 -22.09 0.00
N VAL A 94 -20.46 -23.09 -0.80
CA VAL A 94 -21.18 -24.36 -0.91
C VAL A 94 -21.04 -25.15 0.38
N ILE A 95 -19.81 -25.30 0.88
CA ILE A 95 -19.50 -25.99 2.12
C ILE A 95 -20.25 -25.35 3.32
N ASP A 96 -20.25 -24.02 3.40
CA ASP A 96 -20.93 -23.27 4.46
C ASP A 96 -22.46 -23.46 4.38
N SER A 97 -23.02 -23.47 3.17
CA SER A 97 -24.46 -23.70 2.97
C SER A 97 -24.87 -25.12 3.39
N GLU A 98 -24.11 -26.13 2.98
CA GLU A 98 -24.35 -27.53 3.38
C GLU A 98 -24.27 -27.72 4.90
N ARG A 99 -23.30 -27.06 5.55
CA ARG A 99 -23.17 -27.06 7.02
C ARG A 99 -24.37 -26.42 7.69
N GLN A 100 -24.84 -25.27 7.20
CA GLN A 100 -26.04 -24.62 7.74
C GLN A 100 -27.26 -25.53 7.64
N LEU A 101 -27.45 -26.20 6.50
CA LEU A 101 -28.54 -27.17 6.31
C LEU A 101 -28.42 -28.38 7.25
N SER A 102 -27.20 -28.79 7.60
CA SER A 102 -26.94 -29.84 8.60
C SER A 102 -27.15 -29.38 10.06
N GLY A 103 -27.57 -28.13 10.29
CA GLY A 103 -27.77 -27.56 11.63
C GLY A 103 -26.49 -27.04 12.29
N LYS A 104 -25.42 -26.80 11.52
CA LYS A 104 -24.14 -26.27 12.02
C LYS A 104 -23.86 -24.90 11.39
N VAL A 105 -24.34 -23.82 12.01
CA VAL A 105 -24.24 -22.44 11.44
C VAL A 105 -22.87 -21.81 11.65
N VAL A 106 -22.27 -22.01 12.82
CA VAL A 106 -20.92 -21.53 13.14
C VAL A 106 -20.09 -22.73 13.52
N ASP A 107 -18.93 -22.86 12.89
CA ASP A 107 -18.00 -23.93 13.19
C ASP A 107 -17.17 -23.61 14.43
N GLU A 108 -16.89 -24.61 15.25
CA GLU A 108 -16.13 -24.43 16.51
C GLU A 108 -14.73 -23.85 16.29
N GLU A 109 -14.09 -24.14 15.16
CA GLU A 109 -12.78 -23.58 14.82
C GLU A 109 -12.88 -22.06 14.56
N VAL A 110 -13.96 -21.65 13.89
CA VAL A 110 -14.25 -20.23 13.59
C VAL A 110 -14.62 -19.51 14.88
N LYS A 111 -15.45 -20.12 15.74
CA LYS A 111 -15.79 -19.58 17.06
C LYS A 111 -14.57 -19.41 17.94
N SER A 112 -13.72 -20.43 18.03
CA SER A 112 -12.45 -20.38 18.77
C SER A 112 -11.47 -19.35 18.20
N ALA A 113 -11.50 -19.09 16.88
CA ALA A 113 -10.68 -18.06 16.25
C ALA A 113 -11.18 -16.65 16.57
N LEU A 114 -12.51 -16.46 16.57
CA LEU A 114 -13.19 -15.22 16.97
C LEU A 114 -12.90 -14.87 18.44
N GLU A 115 -12.96 -15.85 19.34
CA GLU A 115 -12.67 -15.66 20.76
C GLU A 115 -11.20 -15.30 21.02
N ARG A 116 -10.27 -15.81 20.21
CA ARG A 116 -8.83 -15.50 20.32
C ARG A 116 -8.44 -14.17 19.67
N THR A 117 -9.29 -13.57 18.85
CA THR A 117 -8.97 -12.27 18.24
C THR A 117 -9.13 -11.14 19.25
N GLU A 118 -8.00 -10.52 19.64
CA GLU A 118 -7.92 -9.33 20.52
C GLU A 118 -8.75 -8.12 20.04
N TYR A 119 -9.27 -8.17 18.82
CA TYR A 119 -10.09 -7.11 18.22
C TYR A 119 -11.59 -7.27 18.49
N MET A 120 -12.03 -8.41 19.05
CA MET A 120 -13.45 -8.67 19.29
C MET A 120 -13.79 -8.49 20.77
N SER A 121 -14.70 -7.57 21.08
CA SER A 121 -15.16 -7.38 22.46
C SER A 121 -16.07 -8.55 22.90
N PRO A 122 -16.18 -8.85 24.21
CA PRO A 122 -17.12 -9.86 24.70
C PRO A 122 -18.56 -9.61 24.27
N GLU A 123 -18.97 -8.34 24.17
CA GLU A 123 -20.30 -7.93 23.73
C GLU A 123 -20.51 -8.21 22.23
N GLN A 124 -19.49 -8.02 21.39
CA GLN A 124 -19.53 -8.41 19.97
C GLN A 124 -19.71 -9.91 19.81
N LEU A 125 -19.00 -10.72 20.60
CA LEU A 125 -19.11 -12.17 20.54
C LEU A 125 -20.51 -12.64 20.94
N GLN A 126 -21.07 -12.08 22.01
CA GLN A 126 -22.45 -12.37 22.45
C GLN A 126 -23.49 -11.94 21.41
N LEU A 127 -23.28 -10.81 20.74
CA LEU A 127 -24.12 -10.36 19.64
C LEU A 127 -24.11 -11.37 18.49
N ILE A 128 -22.91 -11.74 18.04
CA ILE A 128 -22.72 -12.68 16.92
C ILE A 128 -23.37 -14.03 17.25
N ASP A 129 -23.14 -14.57 18.45
CA ASP A 129 -23.71 -15.83 18.91
C ASP A 129 -25.24 -15.79 18.90
N ALA A 130 -25.86 -14.74 19.44
CA ALA A 130 -27.31 -14.60 19.48
C ALA A 130 -27.96 -14.42 18.09
N ILE A 131 -27.30 -13.70 17.18
CA ILE A 131 -27.79 -13.52 15.79
C ILE A 131 -27.66 -14.83 14.98
N LEU A 132 -26.57 -15.57 15.17
CA LEU A 132 -26.28 -16.79 14.41
C LEU A 132 -26.90 -18.05 15.03
N THR A 133 -27.61 -17.93 16.15
CA THR A 133 -28.34 -19.05 16.76
C THR A 133 -29.45 -19.56 15.83
N LEU A 134 -29.54 -20.88 15.66
CA LEU A 134 -30.55 -21.51 14.81
C LEU A 134 -31.98 -21.43 15.37
N PRO A 135 -33.00 -21.47 14.50
CA PRO A 135 -34.37 -21.59 14.92
C PRO A 135 -34.70 -22.89 15.65
N GLY A 136 -35.45 -22.75 16.75
CA GLY A 136 -35.97 -23.88 17.51
C GLY A 136 -37.14 -24.55 16.76
N ARG A 137 -37.51 -25.77 17.18
CA ARG A 137 -38.59 -26.54 16.54
C ARG A 137 -40.00 -26.10 16.98
N SER A 138 -40.11 -25.27 18.01
CA SER A 138 -41.38 -24.73 18.50
C SER A 138 -41.45 -23.22 18.30
N TRP A 139 -42.67 -22.70 18.25
CA TRP A 139 -42.93 -21.27 18.18
C TRP A 139 -42.36 -20.53 19.38
N GLU A 140 -42.47 -21.08 20.59
CA GLU A 140 -41.97 -20.45 21.81
C GLU A 140 -40.44 -20.32 21.80
N ALA A 141 -39.73 -21.36 21.35
CA ALA A 141 -38.28 -21.35 21.23
C ALA A 141 -37.81 -20.35 20.16
N GLU A 142 -38.55 -20.25 19.05
CA GLU A 142 -38.34 -19.25 18.01
C GLU A 142 -38.48 -17.82 18.55
N GLN A 143 -39.58 -17.55 19.25
CA GLN A 143 -39.86 -16.25 19.84
C GLN A 143 -38.82 -15.87 20.90
N GLN A 144 -38.44 -16.81 21.77
CA GLN A 144 -37.42 -16.56 22.79
C GLN A 144 -36.05 -16.24 22.17
N ARG A 145 -35.67 -16.94 21.09
CA ARG A 145 -34.43 -16.61 20.37
C ARG A 145 -34.47 -15.21 19.77
N ARG A 146 -35.59 -14.81 19.15
CA ARG A 146 -35.75 -13.44 18.59
C ARG A 146 -35.60 -12.39 19.67
N ILE A 147 -36.26 -12.57 20.81
CA ILE A 147 -36.14 -11.67 21.97
C ILE A 147 -34.70 -11.59 22.44
N ASN A 148 -34.01 -12.72 22.58
CA ASN A 148 -32.60 -12.74 22.97
C ASN A 148 -31.72 -11.98 21.96
N ALA A 149 -31.90 -12.20 20.66
CA ALA A 149 -31.16 -11.50 19.62
C ALA A 149 -31.39 -9.98 19.68
N ILE A 150 -32.64 -9.52 19.83
CA ILE A 150 -32.98 -8.10 19.98
C ILE A 150 -32.29 -7.50 21.22
N ASN A 151 -32.32 -8.22 22.35
CA ASN A 151 -31.67 -7.77 23.58
C ASN A 151 -30.16 -7.64 23.40
N LYS A 152 -29.51 -8.62 22.74
CA LYS A 152 -28.06 -8.57 22.47
C LYS A 152 -27.68 -7.48 21.48
N VAL A 153 -28.47 -7.24 20.44
CA VAL A 153 -28.31 -6.09 19.54
C VAL A 153 -28.38 -4.79 20.33
N THR A 154 -29.40 -4.64 21.18
CA THR A 154 -29.61 -3.43 21.99
C THR A 154 -28.44 -3.19 22.95
N MET A 155 -27.97 -4.24 23.64
CA MET A 155 -26.80 -4.19 24.51
C MET A 155 -25.55 -3.73 23.74
N TYR A 156 -25.38 -4.25 22.53
CA TYR A 156 -24.22 -3.93 21.71
C TYR A 156 -24.23 -2.50 21.18
N CYS A 157 -25.40 -1.93 20.89
CA CYS A 157 -25.50 -0.54 20.42
C CYS A 157 -24.92 0.50 21.39
N GLY A 158 -24.79 0.17 22.68
CA GLY A 158 -24.14 1.03 23.68
C GLY A 158 -22.60 0.91 23.73
N VAL A 159 -22.01 0.00 22.96
CA VAL A 159 -20.57 -0.27 22.97
C VAL A 159 -19.87 0.63 21.95
N GLU A 160 -18.88 1.40 22.41
CA GLU A 160 -18.03 2.19 21.51
C GLU A 160 -17.01 1.27 20.82
N GLU A 161 -17.25 0.95 19.55
CA GLU A 161 -16.26 0.28 18.71
C GLU A 161 -15.07 1.23 18.50
N GLY A 162 -13.88 0.86 19.01
CA GLY A 162 -12.67 1.65 18.84
C GLY A 162 -12.39 1.98 17.36
N SER A 163 -11.78 3.13 17.12
CA SER A 163 -11.41 3.59 15.76
C SER A 163 -10.63 2.52 15.00
N LEU A 164 -11.10 2.17 13.79
CA LEU A 164 -10.41 1.28 12.83
C LEU A 164 -9.09 1.90 12.38
N CYS A 165 -8.09 1.86 13.26
CA CYS A 165 -6.71 2.17 12.94
C CYS A 165 -6.18 1.04 12.06
N PHE A 166 -6.35 1.17 10.74
CA PHE A 166 -5.59 0.39 9.78
C PHE A 166 -4.12 0.45 10.19
N ARG A 167 -3.57 -0.70 10.60
CA ARG A 167 -2.19 -0.88 11.04
C ARG A 167 -1.24 -0.20 10.06
N SER A 168 -0.72 0.98 10.43
CA SER A 168 0.48 1.51 9.81
C SER A 168 1.65 0.81 10.50
N PRO A 169 2.49 0.02 9.80
CA PRO A 169 3.67 -0.57 10.41
C PRO A 169 4.66 0.56 10.71
N ALA A 170 4.58 1.13 11.91
CA ALA A 170 5.65 1.92 12.48
C ALA A 170 6.68 0.94 13.05
N GLN A 171 7.59 0.47 12.21
CA GLN A 171 8.86 -0.10 12.66
C GLN A 171 9.97 0.87 12.23
N PRO A 172 10.77 1.39 13.18
CA PRO A 172 11.95 2.16 12.84
C PRO A 172 13.07 1.20 12.43
N ARG A 173 13.63 1.35 11.22
CA ARG A 173 14.93 0.76 10.90
C ARG A 173 15.93 1.83 10.48
N PRO A 174 17.21 1.65 10.88
CA PRO A 174 18.21 2.70 10.87
C PRO A 174 18.74 2.99 9.47
N THR A 175 19.00 4.26 9.26
CA THR A 175 19.70 4.84 8.11
C THR A 175 21.12 4.32 8.01
N ILE A 176 21.46 3.68 6.89
CA ILE A 176 22.82 3.66 6.37
C ILE A 176 22.77 4.33 5.00
N ARG A 177 23.42 5.50 4.91
CA ARG A 177 23.68 6.23 3.66
C ARG A 177 24.91 5.60 3.00
N ALA A 178 24.85 5.43 1.68
CA ALA A 178 26.01 5.56 0.82
C ALA A 178 25.57 6.22 -0.50
N PRO A 179 26.37 7.14 -1.07
CA PRO A 179 26.02 7.91 -2.25
C PRO A 179 26.43 7.16 -3.52
N ILE A 180 25.65 7.30 -4.59
CA ILE A 180 26.11 6.98 -5.94
C ILE A 180 25.86 8.22 -6.79
N SER A 181 26.96 8.90 -7.10
CA SER A 181 27.15 9.73 -8.30
C SER A 181 26.90 8.89 -9.54
N VAL A 182 26.22 9.40 -10.56
CA VAL A 182 26.63 9.26 -11.97
C VAL A 182 26.03 10.41 -12.77
N GLU A 183 26.90 11.10 -13.49
CA GLU A 183 26.60 12.10 -14.52
C GLU A 183 26.19 11.48 -15.86
N GLN A 184 25.17 12.11 -16.49
CA GLN A 184 25.07 12.51 -17.92
C GLN A 184 25.07 11.45 -19.06
N PRO A 185 24.84 11.82 -20.36
CA PRO A 185 24.28 13.06 -20.98
C PRO A 185 23.24 12.80 -22.12
N LEU A 186 22.54 13.84 -22.62
CA LEU A 186 22.70 14.38 -24.00
C LEU A 186 21.70 15.52 -24.37
N ILE A 187 22.29 16.73 -24.49
CA ILE A 187 22.15 17.79 -25.53
C ILE A 187 20.77 18.39 -25.88
N GLN A 188 20.57 19.65 -25.45
CA GLN A 188 20.08 20.80 -26.25
C GLN A 188 20.77 22.12 -25.80
N PRO A 189 20.95 23.14 -26.66
CA PRO A 189 21.65 24.40 -26.33
C PRO A 189 20.92 25.26 -25.27
N PRO A 190 21.61 26.20 -24.59
CA PRO A 190 21.32 26.54 -23.20
C PRO A 190 20.24 27.62 -23.08
N GLU A 191 18.99 27.23 -22.83
CA GLU A 191 18.22 27.98 -21.85
C GLU A 191 18.71 27.54 -20.47
N LEU A 192 18.98 28.49 -19.56
CA LEU A 192 19.45 28.17 -18.21
C LEU A 192 18.56 27.04 -17.64
N PRO A 193 19.11 25.91 -17.15
CA PRO A 193 18.33 24.75 -16.69
C PRO A 193 17.21 25.11 -15.70
N VAL A 194 17.40 26.22 -14.97
CA VAL A 194 16.43 26.82 -14.06
C VAL A 194 15.22 27.40 -14.78
N GLN A 195 15.38 28.09 -15.91
CA GLN A 195 14.28 28.69 -16.70
C GLN A 195 13.38 27.61 -17.32
N GLN A 196 13.98 26.54 -17.85
CA GLN A 196 13.22 25.38 -18.34
C GLN A 196 12.43 24.69 -17.21
N ALA A 197 13.05 24.55 -16.03
CA ALA A 197 12.38 24.00 -14.85
C ALA A 197 11.22 24.89 -14.37
N ILE A 198 11.37 26.22 -14.42
CA ILE A 198 10.30 27.19 -14.12
C ILE A 198 9.13 27.00 -15.09
N ARG A 199 9.39 26.93 -16.40
CA ARG A 199 8.32 26.71 -17.41
C ARG A 199 7.56 25.40 -17.16
N LYS A 200 8.25 24.33 -16.78
CA LYS A 200 7.61 23.03 -16.45
C LYS A 200 6.73 23.12 -15.21
N VAL A 201 7.19 23.77 -14.15
CA VAL A 201 6.42 23.94 -12.91
C VAL A 201 5.19 24.83 -13.10
N MET A 202 5.25 25.82 -14.00
CA MET A 202 4.13 26.72 -14.27
C MET A 202 3.09 26.14 -15.25
N LYS A 203 3.47 25.24 -16.16
CA LYS A 203 2.56 24.69 -17.19
C LYS A 203 1.97 23.32 -16.84
N GLU A 204 2.70 22.47 -16.11
CA GLU A 204 2.24 21.12 -15.82
C GLU A 204 1.24 21.11 -14.67
N LYS A 205 0.08 20.48 -14.87
CA LYS A 205 -0.93 20.27 -13.81
C LYS A 205 -0.43 19.42 -12.63
N ARG A 206 0.68 18.70 -12.81
CA ARG A 206 1.25 17.79 -11.82
C ARG A 206 2.78 17.71 -11.97
N PRO A 207 3.51 18.75 -11.55
CA PRO A 207 4.94 18.83 -11.80
C PRO A 207 5.73 17.80 -11.01
N LYS A 208 6.95 17.57 -11.46
CA LYS A 208 7.94 16.70 -10.80
C LYS A 208 9.06 17.48 -10.11
N ILE A 209 9.03 18.81 -10.13
CA ILE A 209 10.07 19.68 -9.56
C ILE A 209 9.42 20.54 -8.48
N CYS A 210 10.13 20.79 -7.38
CA CYS A 210 9.63 21.58 -6.26
C CYS A 210 9.82 23.08 -6.51
N PHE A 211 8.71 23.83 -6.62
CA PHE A 211 8.72 25.28 -6.81
C PHE A 211 9.44 26.04 -5.67
N LEU A 212 9.34 25.57 -4.42
CA LEU A 212 10.04 26.18 -3.29
C LEU A 212 11.56 25.93 -3.31
N CYS A 213 12.01 24.76 -3.79
CA CYS A 213 13.45 24.52 -3.98
C CYS A 213 14.00 25.29 -5.19
N LEU A 214 13.21 25.48 -6.25
CA LEU A 214 13.59 26.27 -7.42
C LEU A 214 13.89 27.73 -7.07
N GLN A 215 13.10 28.35 -6.19
CA GLN A 215 13.30 29.74 -5.78
C GLN A 215 14.37 29.96 -4.70
N ASN A 216 14.92 28.89 -4.11
CA ASN A 216 15.95 29.00 -3.08
C ASN A 216 17.34 29.17 -3.70
N SER A 217 17.82 30.42 -3.76
CA SER A 217 19.13 30.78 -4.30
C SER A 217 20.32 30.27 -3.45
N LYS A 218 20.08 29.84 -2.21
CA LYS A 218 21.11 29.27 -1.33
C LYS A 218 21.44 27.81 -1.64
N LEU A 219 20.65 27.14 -2.48
CA LEU A 219 20.88 25.76 -2.87
C LEU A 219 21.67 25.67 -4.20
N PRO A 220 22.57 24.68 -4.34
CA PRO A 220 23.22 24.39 -5.62
C PRO A 220 22.19 24.12 -6.72
N VAL A 221 22.48 24.57 -7.95
CA VAL A 221 21.59 24.43 -9.13
C VAL A 221 21.02 23.00 -9.30
N PRO A 222 21.79 21.91 -9.15
CA PRO A 222 21.27 20.54 -9.28
C PRO A 222 20.18 20.20 -8.26
N GLN A 223 20.25 20.78 -7.05
CA GLN A 223 19.25 20.56 -6.00
C GLN A 223 18.00 21.43 -6.22
N ARG A 224 18.15 22.58 -6.88
CA ARG A 224 17.04 23.47 -7.24
C ARG A 224 16.17 22.89 -8.35
N ILE A 225 16.80 22.28 -9.35
CA ILE A 225 16.11 21.70 -10.52
C ILE A 225 15.79 20.21 -10.39
N HIS A 226 15.98 19.63 -9.19
CA HIS A 226 15.81 18.20 -8.98
C HIS A 226 14.39 17.74 -9.39
N SER A 227 14.34 16.89 -10.41
CA SER A 227 13.11 16.25 -10.88
C SER A 227 12.91 14.91 -10.19
N PHE A 228 11.84 14.79 -9.41
CA PHE A 228 11.44 13.54 -8.77
C PHE A 228 10.93 12.52 -9.80
N LYS A 229 11.07 11.22 -9.52
CA LYS A 229 10.64 10.15 -10.45
C LYS A 229 9.12 10.12 -10.56
N ARG A 230 8.42 10.37 -9.44
CA ARG A 230 6.96 10.39 -9.36
C ARG A 230 6.48 11.67 -8.66
N PRO A 231 5.35 12.27 -9.07
CA PRO A 231 4.83 13.44 -8.36
C PRO A 231 4.48 13.19 -6.90
N GLY A 232 4.15 11.94 -6.52
CA GLY A 232 3.93 11.59 -5.12
C GLY A 232 5.20 11.69 -4.25
N GLU A 233 6.39 11.56 -4.84
CA GLU A 233 7.66 11.80 -4.15
C GLU A 233 7.90 13.29 -3.94
N LEU A 234 7.52 14.12 -4.93
CA LEU A 234 7.51 15.58 -4.78
C LEU A 234 6.60 15.99 -3.63
N THR A 235 5.38 15.46 -3.53
CA THR A 235 4.47 15.73 -2.40
C THR A 235 5.13 15.36 -1.06
N LYS A 236 5.75 14.19 -0.96
CA LYS A 236 6.45 13.77 0.27
C LYS A 236 7.63 14.68 0.62
N HIS A 237 8.39 15.12 -0.38
CA HIS A 237 9.47 16.07 -0.20
C HIS A 237 8.95 17.41 0.30
N PHE A 238 7.90 17.93 -0.32
CA PHE A 238 7.23 19.18 0.04
C PHE A 238 6.74 19.14 1.49
N GLU A 239 6.05 18.07 1.89
CA GLU A 239 5.59 17.88 3.26
C GLU A 239 6.73 17.85 4.29
N ARG A 240 7.84 17.16 3.99
CA ARG A 240 8.93 16.98 4.94
C ARG A 240 9.82 18.21 5.07
N LYS A 241 10.13 18.86 3.95
CA LYS A 241 11.15 19.92 3.89
C LYS A 241 10.54 21.31 4.04
N HIS A 242 9.31 21.51 3.56
CA HIS A 242 8.70 22.84 3.49
C HIS A 242 7.50 23.03 4.42
N LEU A 243 6.69 21.99 4.67
CA LEU A 243 5.52 22.12 5.57
C LEU A 243 5.85 21.91 7.06
N ARG A 244 6.84 21.08 7.42
CA ARG A 244 7.17 20.81 8.84
C ARG A 244 7.71 22.01 9.61
N LYS A 245 8.36 22.95 8.93
CA LYS A 245 8.97 24.17 9.50
C LYS A 245 8.65 25.36 8.60
N PHE A 246 7.36 25.59 8.35
CA PHE A 246 6.92 26.69 7.50
C PHE A 246 7.29 28.05 8.12
N GLN A 247 7.79 28.95 7.27
CA GLN A 247 8.02 30.37 7.57
C GLN A 247 7.37 31.18 6.46
N ARG A 248 6.91 32.39 6.80
CA ARG A 248 6.33 33.33 5.83
C ARG A 248 7.28 33.54 4.67
N LEU A 249 6.77 33.44 3.45
CA LEU A 249 7.59 33.51 2.25
C LEU A 249 6.82 34.17 1.12
N THR A 250 7.55 34.79 0.20
CA THR A 250 7.00 35.27 -1.06
C THR A 250 7.34 34.28 -2.16
N CYS A 251 6.33 33.83 -2.91
CA CYS A 251 6.56 33.01 -4.08
C CYS A 251 7.18 33.86 -5.18
N LYS A 252 8.44 33.60 -5.55
CA LYS A 252 9.15 34.38 -6.58
C LYS A 252 8.67 34.10 -8.00
N HIS A 253 7.83 33.08 -8.19
CA HIS A 253 7.27 32.70 -9.49
C HIS A 253 5.90 33.33 -9.75
N CYS A 254 5.14 33.62 -8.67
CA CYS A 254 3.80 34.21 -8.76
C CYS A 254 3.71 35.58 -8.09
N HIS A 255 4.77 36.03 -7.40
CA HIS A 255 4.84 37.28 -6.65
C HIS A 255 3.77 37.44 -5.56
N ILE A 256 3.27 36.32 -5.01
CA ILE A 256 2.27 36.28 -3.94
C ILE A 256 2.98 36.11 -2.59
N ALA A 257 2.60 36.93 -1.60
CA ALA A 257 3.00 36.76 -0.21
C ALA A 257 2.17 35.65 0.45
N ILE A 258 2.84 34.73 1.13
CA ILE A 258 2.22 33.56 1.76
C ILE A 258 2.51 33.63 3.25
N ASP A 259 1.47 33.95 4.00
CA ASP A 259 1.57 34.25 5.42
C ASP A 259 1.17 33.06 6.31
N THR A 260 0.21 32.26 5.85
CA THR A 260 -0.23 31.07 6.58
C THR A 260 0.11 29.77 5.84
N LEU A 261 0.12 28.67 6.59
CA LEU A 261 0.32 27.33 6.03
C LEU A 261 -0.84 26.93 5.09
N ALA A 262 -2.06 27.41 5.36
CA ALA A 262 -3.22 27.17 4.49
C ALA A 262 -3.06 27.88 3.14
N ASP A 263 -2.60 29.14 3.16
CA ASP A 263 -2.33 29.90 1.94
C ASP A 263 -1.24 29.23 1.10
N LEU A 264 -0.21 28.66 1.75
CA LEU A 264 0.83 27.92 1.05
C LEU A 264 0.27 26.69 0.34
N LEU A 265 -0.62 25.94 0.99
CA LEU A 265 -1.20 24.73 0.44
C LEU A 265 -2.12 25.04 -0.74
N ASN A 266 -2.98 26.05 -0.59
CA ASN A 266 -3.87 26.50 -1.65
C ASN A 266 -3.06 27.04 -2.83
N HIS A 267 -2.06 27.89 -2.57
CA HIS A 267 -1.16 28.41 -3.61
C HIS A 267 -0.40 27.30 -4.34
N ALA A 268 0.14 26.31 -3.60
CA ALA A 268 0.85 25.19 -4.18
C ALA A 268 -0.04 24.33 -5.09
N GLU A 269 -1.31 24.13 -4.73
CA GLU A 269 -2.28 23.37 -5.51
C GLU A 269 -2.73 24.14 -6.75
N PHE A 270 -3.17 25.40 -6.59
CA PHE A 270 -3.73 26.19 -7.68
C PHE A 270 -2.69 26.75 -8.65
N SER A 271 -1.55 27.22 -8.16
CA SER A 271 -0.53 27.89 -8.99
C SER A 271 0.57 26.95 -9.48
N HIS A 272 0.81 25.84 -8.77
CA HIS A 272 1.95 24.94 -9.04
C HIS A 272 1.58 23.45 -9.04
N GLY A 273 0.29 23.07 -9.03
CA GLY A 273 -0.18 21.69 -9.17
C GLY A 273 0.36 20.70 -8.12
N THR A 274 0.92 21.19 -7.01
CA THR A 274 1.56 20.38 -5.97
C THR A 274 0.53 20.10 -4.87
N VAL A 275 -0.12 18.94 -4.96
CA VAL A 275 -1.19 18.54 -4.05
C VAL A 275 -0.67 17.72 -2.88
N THR A 276 -1.10 18.08 -1.67
CA THR A 276 -0.88 17.32 -0.43
C THR A 276 -2.19 16.70 0.04
N ARG A 277 -2.28 15.36 0.03
CA ARG A 277 -3.46 14.61 0.50
C ARG A 277 -3.36 14.15 1.95
N ASN A 278 -2.38 14.66 2.69
CA ASN A 278 -2.14 14.27 4.07
C ASN A 278 -3.24 14.84 5.00
N PRO A 279 -3.96 14.00 5.76
CA PRO A 279 -5.06 14.43 6.63
C PRO A 279 -4.67 15.52 7.63
N LYS A 280 -3.40 15.54 8.07
CA LYS A 280 -2.85 16.54 8.99
C LYS A 280 -2.95 17.97 8.45
N TYR A 281 -2.73 18.15 7.15
CA TYR A 281 -2.71 19.47 6.51
C TYR A 281 -4.03 19.77 5.78
N ARG A 282 -4.80 18.74 5.42
CA ARG A 282 -6.12 18.87 4.79
C ARG A 282 -7.14 19.62 5.66
N LYS A 283 -7.05 19.50 6.99
CA LYS A 283 -7.94 20.24 7.92
C LYS A 283 -7.71 21.76 7.92
N LEU A 284 -6.60 22.23 7.38
CA LEU A 284 -6.23 23.65 7.33
C LEU A 284 -6.67 24.34 6.05
N CYS A 285 -6.92 23.58 4.98
CA CYS A 285 -7.54 24.08 3.76
C CYS A 285 -9.06 24.16 3.97
N GLY A 286 -9.54 25.22 4.61
CA GLY A 286 -10.96 25.57 4.53
C GLY A 286 -11.33 25.81 3.07
N ARG A 287 -12.41 25.18 2.60
CA ARG A 287 -13.00 25.51 1.29
C ARG A 287 -13.36 26.99 1.31
N LEU A 288 -12.57 27.82 0.65
CA LEU A 288 -13.05 29.08 0.13
C LEU A 288 -13.54 28.80 -1.28
N TYR A 289 -14.87 28.63 -1.34
CA TYR A 289 -15.74 28.35 -2.49
C TYR A 289 -15.58 26.97 -3.14
#